data_AF-A0A618E211-F1
#
_entry.id   AF-A0A618E211-F1
#
_cell.length_a   1.000
_cell.length_b   1.000
_cell.length_c   1.000
_cell.angle_alpha   90.00
_cell.angle_beta   90.00
_cell.angle_gamma   90.00
#
_symmetry.space_group_name_H-M   'P 1'
#
loop_
_entity.id
_entity.type
_entity.pdbx_description
1 polymer ?
#
loop_
_entity_poly.entity_id
_entity_poly.type
_entity_poly.pdbx_seq_one_letter_code
_entity_poly.pdbx_strand_id
1 'polypeptide(L)'
;MLILNGFSSATLALITPPFLPKGGKALSQSGPDGLASITLPLPISAERGFAPALALHYSSGGGNGPFGVGWSCATMSIARRTSHGVPQYNDSDEFLGPDGEVLVQTLSTGDAPNPVTCFAYGDVSFPQSYTVTRYQPRTESSFYRLEYWVGNSNGDDFWLLHDSNGILHLLGKTAAARLSDPQAASHTAQWLVEESVTPAGEHIYYSYLAENGDNVDLNGNEAGRDRSAMRYLSKVQYGNAPPAADLYLWTSA
;
A
#
# COMPACT_ATOMS: atom_id res chain seq x y z
N MET A 1 29.81 -26.47 45.67
CA MET A 1 30.14 -27.42 44.59
C MET A 1 29.00 -27.33 43.58
N LEU A 2 29.11 -26.37 42.64
CA LEU A 2 29.35 -26.57 41.19
C LEU A 2 28.13 -27.13 40.46
N ILE A 3 27.63 -26.69 39.30
CA ILE A 3 27.77 -25.54 38.37
C ILE A 3 26.56 -25.71 37.40
N LEU A 4 26.19 -24.63 36.70
CA LEU A 4 25.26 -24.48 35.55
C LEU A 4 25.00 -25.70 34.64
N ASN A 5 23.82 -25.71 33.99
CA ASN A 5 23.62 -25.76 32.52
C ASN A 5 22.10 -25.56 32.26
N GLY A 6 21.59 -24.57 31.52
CA GLY A 6 22.09 -24.00 30.27
C GLY A 6 21.32 -24.60 29.09
N PHE A 7 20.01 -24.34 28.98
CA PHE A 7 19.26 -24.68 27.75
C PHE A 7 19.53 -23.60 26.70
N SER A 8 20.55 -23.83 25.88
CA SER A 8 20.76 -23.10 24.63
C SER A 8 19.69 -23.58 23.63
N SER A 9 18.81 -22.67 23.21
CA SER A 9 17.97 -22.89 22.04
C SER A 9 18.86 -22.86 20.81
N ALA A 10 19.17 -24.03 20.26
CA ALA A 10 19.92 -24.13 19.02
C ALA A 10 19.01 -23.69 17.86
N THR A 11 19.24 -22.48 17.35
CA THR A 11 18.67 -22.03 16.08
C THR A 11 19.20 -22.94 14.97
N LEU A 12 18.35 -23.83 14.44
CA LEU A 12 18.67 -24.60 13.24
C LEU A 12 18.73 -23.62 12.07
N ALA A 13 19.94 -23.23 11.67
CA ALA A 13 20.15 -22.54 10.41
C ALA A 13 19.87 -23.54 9.27
N LEU A 14 18.85 -23.26 8.47
CA LEU A 14 18.61 -23.96 7.21
C LEU A 14 19.80 -23.70 6.29
N ILE A 15 20.58 -24.74 6.00
CA ILE A 15 21.59 -24.70 4.95
C ILE A 15 20.85 -24.90 3.64
N THR A 16 20.70 -23.84 2.85
CA THR A 16 20.06 -23.90 1.52
C THR A 16 21.12 -24.24 0.46
N PRO A 17 21.16 -25.47 -0.08
CA PRO A 17 22.05 -25.79 -1.19
C PRO A 17 21.56 -25.10 -2.47
N PRO A 18 22.48 -24.75 -3.40
CA PRO A 18 22.09 -24.14 -4.68
C PRO A 18 21.25 -25.11 -5.51
N PHE A 19 20.14 -24.63 -6.07
CA PHE A 19 19.25 -25.38 -6.96
C PHE A 19 18.90 -24.57 -8.20
N LEU A 20 18.52 -25.26 -9.28
CA LEU A 20 18.01 -24.63 -10.50
C LEU A 20 16.49 -24.37 -10.35
N PRO A 21 15.99 -23.16 -10.67
CA PRO A 21 14.58 -22.86 -10.55
C PRO A 21 13.77 -23.69 -11.56
N LYS A 22 12.72 -24.36 -11.07
CA LYS A 22 11.73 -25.03 -11.92
C LYS A 22 10.64 -24.02 -12.26
N GLY A 23 10.57 -23.59 -13.52
CA GLY A 23 9.51 -22.71 -14.01
C GLY A 23 8.18 -23.48 -14.13
N GLY A 24 7.13 -22.99 -13.48
CA GLY A 24 5.77 -23.53 -13.57
C GLY A 24 4.77 -22.40 -13.79
N LYS A 25 3.81 -22.61 -14.70
CA LYS A 25 2.62 -21.76 -14.83
C LYS A 25 1.52 -22.37 -13.96
N ALA A 26 0.88 -21.58 -13.10
CA ALA A 26 -0.27 -22.01 -12.34
C ALA A 26 -1.53 -21.31 -12.88
N LEU A 27 -2.48 -22.09 -13.39
CA LEU A 27 -3.87 -21.65 -13.52
C LEU A 27 -4.49 -21.71 -12.13
N SER A 28 -5.20 -20.67 -11.72
CA SER A 28 -5.95 -20.70 -10.47
C SER A 28 -7.05 -21.76 -10.56
N GLN A 29 -7.27 -22.47 -9.46
CA GLN A 29 -8.39 -23.41 -9.34
C GLN A 29 -9.72 -22.64 -9.45
N SER A 30 -10.72 -23.22 -10.14
CA SER A 30 -12.04 -22.59 -10.25
C SER A 30 -12.66 -22.39 -8.86
N GLY A 31 -12.85 -21.13 -8.48
CA GLY A 31 -13.46 -20.72 -7.23
C GLY A 31 -14.99 -20.68 -7.30
N PRO A 32 -15.66 -20.44 -6.15
CA PRO A 32 -17.12 -20.32 -6.08
C PRO A 32 -17.67 -19.07 -6.79
N ASP A 33 -16.80 -18.13 -7.16
CA ASP A 33 -17.12 -16.93 -7.95
C ASP A 33 -17.29 -17.23 -9.45
N GLY A 34 -16.85 -18.40 -9.92
CA GLY A 34 -16.94 -18.81 -11.32
C GLY A 34 -16.05 -18.01 -12.28
N LEU A 35 -15.11 -17.21 -11.75
CA LEU A 35 -14.22 -16.39 -12.58
C LEU A 35 -13.00 -17.19 -13.03
N ALA A 36 -12.58 -16.97 -14.28
CA ALA A 36 -11.29 -17.44 -14.76
C ALA A 36 -10.22 -16.46 -14.30
N SER A 37 -9.19 -16.95 -13.59
CA SER A 37 -8.07 -16.12 -13.15
C SER A 37 -6.71 -16.74 -13.48
N ILE A 38 -5.75 -15.88 -13.77
CA ILE A 38 -4.35 -16.24 -14.06
C ILE A 38 -3.47 -15.28 -13.28
N THR A 39 -2.44 -15.80 -12.59
CA THR A 39 -1.41 -14.97 -11.97
C THR A 39 -0.07 -15.29 -12.61
N LEU A 40 0.60 -14.24 -13.12
CA LEU A 40 1.93 -14.32 -13.71
C LEU A 40 2.89 -13.47 -12.87
N PRO A 41 3.68 -14.08 -11.96
CA PRO A 41 4.70 -13.37 -11.20
C PRO A 41 5.71 -12.69 -12.11
N LEU A 42 6.07 -11.44 -11.80
CA LEU A 42 7.13 -10.77 -12.53
C LEU A 42 8.49 -11.36 -12.13
N PRO A 43 9.46 -11.49 -13.06
CA PRO A 43 10.78 -12.05 -12.79
C PRO A 43 11.66 -11.03 -12.05
N ILE A 44 11.27 -10.68 -10.82
CA ILE A 44 11.95 -9.73 -9.95
C ILE A 44 12.94 -10.50 -9.07
N SER A 45 14.18 -10.01 -8.99
CA SER A 45 15.19 -10.58 -8.10
C SER A 45 14.80 -10.36 -6.65
N ALA A 46 14.94 -11.38 -5.80
CA ALA A 46 14.74 -11.21 -4.36
C ALA A 46 15.90 -10.46 -3.68
N GLU A 47 17.05 -10.31 -4.36
CA GLU A 47 18.28 -9.68 -3.85
C GLU A 47 18.62 -10.05 -2.39
N ARG A 48 18.33 -9.16 -1.43
CA ARG A 48 18.63 -9.33 0.01
C ARG A 48 17.51 -10.01 0.81
N GLY A 49 16.36 -10.27 0.20
CA GLY A 49 15.22 -10.95 0.81
C GLY A 49 13.94 -10.13 0.75
N PHE A 50 14.03 -8.81 0.97
CA PHE A 50 12.88 -7.91 0.86
C PHE A 50 12.80 -7.28 -0.54
N ALA A 51 11.92 -7.85 -1.38
CA ALA A 51 11.69 -7.42 -2.75
C ALA A 51 10.19 -7.30 -3.05
N PRO A 52 9.80 -6.44 -4.01
CA PRO A 52 8.39 -6.24 -4.33
C PRO A 52 7.79 -7.49 -4.98
N ALA A 53 6.70 -8.00 -4.40
CA ALA A 53 5.95 -9.15 -4.91
C ALA A 53 4.92 -8.74 -5.98
N LEU A 54 5.40 -8.20 -7.11
CA LEU A 54 4.53 -7.81 -8.22
C LEU A 54 4.20 -8.98 -9.14
N ALA A 55 2.95 -9.05 -9.58
CA ALA A 55 2.48 -10.01 -10.55
C ALA A 55 1.44 -9.38 -11.49
N LEU A 56 1.38 -9.89 -12.72
CA LEU A 56 0.27 -9.63 -13.62
C LEU A 56 -0.88 -10.57 -13.28
N HIS A 57 -2.01 -10.00 -12.93
CA HIS A 57 -3.23 -10.73 -12.63
C HIS A 57 -4.24 -10.54 -13.75
N TYR A 58 -4.75 -11.65 -14.26
CA TYR A 58 -5.92 -11.67 -15.15
C TYR A 58 -7.14 -12.14 -14.38
N SER A 59 -8.28 -11.49 -14.60
CA SER A 59 -9.62 -11.98 -14.24
C SER A 59 -10.58 -11.76 -15.39
N SER A 60 -11.40 -12.77 -15.72
CA SER A 60 -12.42 -12.65 -16.76
C SER A 60 -13.51 -11.61 -16.44
N GLY A 61 -13.68 -11.26 -15.16
CA GLY A 61 -14.57 -10.19 -14.72
C GLY A 61 -13.90 -8.81 -14.64
N GLY A 62 -12.60 -8.73 -14.93
CA GLY A 62 -11.84 -7.48 -14.83
C GLY A 62 -12.16 -6.50 -15.96
N GLY A 63 -12.21 -5.22 -15.61
CA GLY A 63 -12.41 -4.12 -16.56
C GLY A 63 -11.17 -3.78 -17.40
N ASN A 64 -11.20 -2.62 -18.05
CA ASN A 64 -10.04 -2.10 -18.76
C ASN A 64 -9.08 -1.38 -17.81
N GLY A 65 -7.78 -1.42 -18.12
CA GLY A 65 -6.73 -0.78 -17.35
C GLY A 65 -5.42 -0.65 -18.13
N PRO A 66 -4.32 -0.23 -17.49
CA PRO A 66 -3.04 0.01 -18.15
C PRO A 66 -2.43 -1.21 -18.85
N PHE A 67 -2.83 -2.42 -18.45
CA PHE A 67 -2.35 -3.69 -18.99
C PHE A 67 -3.36 -4.37 -19.94
N GLY A 68 -4.44 -3.66 -20.30
CA GLY A 68 -5.52 -4.17 -21.14
C GLY A 68 -6.68 -4.78 -20.36
N VAL A 69 -7.70 -5.21 -21.09
CA VAL A 69 -8.95 -5.73 -20.51
C VAL A 69 -8.70 -7.01 -19.71
N GLY A 70 -9.18 -7.03 -18.47
CA GLY A 70 -9.05 -8.14 -17.55
C GLY A 70 -7.68 -8.24 -16.86
N TRP A 71 -6.67 -7.47 -17.31
CA TRP A 71 -5.31 -7.52 -16.77
C TRP A 71 -5.01 -6.34 -15.84
N SER A 72 -4.29 -6.63 -14.76
CA SER A 72 -3.82 -5.63 -13.81
C SER A 72 -2.47 -6.03 -13.21
N CYS A 73 -1.71 -5.02 -12.76
CA CYS A 73 -0.55 -5.19 -11.89
C CYS A 73 -0.73 -4.19 -10.74
N ALA A 74 -1.57 -4.55 -9.78
CA ALA A 74 -1.95 -3.66 -8.70
C ALA A 74 -0.88 -3.63 -7.61
N THR A 75 -0.67 -2.44 -7.02
CA THR A 75 0.05 -2.28 -5.76
C THR A 75 -0.97 -2.10 -4.63
N MET A 76 -0.50 -2.27 -3.39
CA MET A 76 -1.31 -2.02 -2.20
C MET A 76 -1.87 -0.59 -2.24
N SER A 77 -3.14 -0.43 -1.93
CA SER A 77 -3.80 0.88 -1.90
C SER A 77 -4.99 0.89 -0.96
N ILE A 78 -5.41 2.08 -0.56
CA ILE A 78 -6.67 2.33 0.17
C ILE A 78 -7.49 3.29 -0.67
N ALA A 79 -8.78 3.03 -0.82
CA ALA A 79 -9.67 3.80 -1.70
C ALA A 79 -10.95 4.20 -0.98
N ARG A 80 -11.56 5.32 -1.38
CA ARG A 80 -12.94 5.64 -1.00
C ARG A 80 -13.90 4.66 -1.70
N ARG A 81 -14.93 4.22 -0.98
CA ARG A 81 -15.89 3.25 -1.47
C ARG A 81 -16.88 3.91 -2.45
N THR A 82 -16.97 3.36 -3.65
CA THR A 82 -17.88 3.85 -4.71
C THR A 82 -19.04 2.91 -5.01
N SER A 83 -19.05 1.70 -4.44
CA SER A 83 -20.06 0.67 -4.73
C SER A 83 -21.48 1.05 -4.26
N HIS A 84 -21.61 1.99 -3.32
CA HIS A 84 -22.87 2.35 -2.67
C HIS A 84 -23.22 3.85 -2.84
N GLY A 85 -22.66 4.50 -3.85
CA GLY A 85 -22.84 5.93 -4.10
C GLY A 85 -21.51 6.61 -4.42
N VAL A 86 -21.61 7.88 -4.83
CA VAL A 86 -20.43 8.69 -5.13
C VAL A 86 -19.92 9.32 -3.82
N PRO A 87 -18.63 9.16 -3.48
CA PRO A 87 -18.02 9.84 -2.34
C PRO A 87 -18.23 11.35 -2.42
N GLN A 88 -18.56 11.96 -1.29
CA GLN A 88 -18.78 13.41 -1.17
C GLN A 88 -17.59 14.13 -0.53
N TYR A 89 -16.52 13.40 -0.22
CA TYR A 89 -15.31 13.91 0.42
C TYR A 89 -15.59 14.56 1.78
N ASN A 90 -16.48 13.94 2.56
CA ASN A 90 -16.81 14.32 3.92
C ASN A 90 -16.77 13.09 4.85
N ASP A 91 -17.10 13.28 6.12
CA ASP A 91 -17.00 12.25 7.17
C ASP A 91 -17.97 11.07 6.99
N SER A 92 -18.91 11.13 6.02
CA SER A 92 -19.83 10.02 5.72
C SER A 92 -19.26 9.02 4.70
N ASP A 93 -18.14 9.35 4.06
CA ASP A 93 -17.50 8.45 3.10
C ASP A 93 -16.91 7.21 3.81
N GLU A 94 -17.13 6.03 3.23
CA GLU A 94 -16.47 4.80 3.66
C GLU A 94 -15.16 4.58 2.89
N PHE A 95 -14.22 3.86 3.51
CA PHE A 95 -12.96 3.45 2.88
C PHE A 95 -12.93 1.94 2.64
N LEU A 96 -12.16 1.52 1.65
CA LEU A 96 -11.84 0.13 1.35
C LEU A 96 -10.36 -0.12 1.65
N GLY A 97 -10.09 -1.19 2.39
CA GLY A 97 -8.74 -1.64 2.70
C GLY A 97 -8.04 -2.24 1.48
N PRO A 98 -6.75 -2.64 1.63
CA PRO A 98 -6.00 -3.28 0.55
C PRO A 98 -6.57 -4.59 0.04
N ASP A 99 -7.35 -5.28 0.88
CA ASP A 99 -8.09 -6.50 0.58
C ASP A 99 -9.46 -6.25 -0.08
N GLY A 100 -9.85 -4.98 -0.24
CA GLY A 100 -11.15 -4.57 -0.75
C GLY A 100 -12.27 -4.60 0.29
N GLU A 101 -11.98 -4.91 1.55
CA GLU A 101 -12.98 -4.91 2.62
C GLU A 101 -13.30 -3.50 3.10
N VAL A 102 -14.55 -3.30 3.52
CA VAL A 102 -14.98 -2.00 4.05
C VAL A 102 -14.32 -1.76 5.40
N LEU A 103 -13.65 -0.61 5.54
CA LEU A 103 -13.02 -0.20 6.78
C LEU A 103 -14.03 0.48 7.71
N VAL A 104 -13.92 0.17 9.00
CA VAL A 104 -14.68 0.81 10.08
C VAL A 104 -13.72 1.38 11.11
N GLN A 105 -14.07 2.53 11.70
CA GLN A 105 -13.27 3.11 12.79
C GLN A 105 -13.31 2.17 13.99
N THR A 106 -12.15 1.97 14.62
CA THR A 106 -12.08 1.19 15.87
C THR A 106 -12.73 1.97 17.02
N LEU A 107 -13.33 1.26 17.97
CA LEU A 107 -13.99 1.89 19.11
C LEU A 107 -12.99 2.63 20.00
N SER A 108 -13.33 3.86 20.36
CA SER A 108 -12.60 4.62 21.37
C SER A 108 -12.89 4.05 22.76
N THR A 109 -11.85 3.71 23.50
CA THR A 109 -11.93 3.21 24.89
C THR A 109 -11.07 4.06 25.80
N GLY A 110 -11.26 3.96 27.12
CA GLY A 110 -10.43 4.71 28.08
C GLY A 110 -8.93 4.41 27.96
N ASP A 111 -8.57 3.15 27.67
CA ASP A 111 -7.17 2.71 27.54
C ASP A 111 -6.62 2.87 26.11
N ALA A 112 -7.49 2.97 25.11
CA ALA A 112 -7.14 3.16 23.71
C ALA A 112 -8.07 4.22 23.08
N PRO A 113 -7.80 5.52 23.29
CA PRO A 113 -8.55 6.58 22.65
C PRO A 113 -8.41 6.50 21.12
N ASN A 114 -9.49 6.81 20.41
CA ASN A 114 -9.52 6.94 18.96
C ASN A 114 -10.52 8.06 18.58
N PRO A 115 -10.10 9.13 17.89
CA PRO A 115 -8.75 9.40 17.40
C PRO A 115 -7.77 9.84 18.50
N VAL A 116 -6.48 9.90 18.15
CA VAL A 116 -5.40 10.48 18.98
C VAL A 116 -4.68 11.59 18.24
N THR A 117 -4.04 12.50 18.97
CA THR A 117 -3.15 13.52 18.40
C THR A 117 -1.70 13.04 18.52
N CYS A 118 -0.98 12.99 17.40
CA CYS A 118 0.42 12.58 17.34
C CYS A 118 1.29 13.72 16.80
N PHE A 119 2.50 13.88 17.35
CA PHE A 119 3.51 14.85 16.90
C PHE A 119 4.84 14.16 16.54
N ALA A 120 4.87 12.83 16.60
CA ALA A 120 6.05 12.01 16.33
C ALA A 120 5.61 10.59 15.94
N TYR A 121 6.53 9.86 15.31
CA TYR A 121 6.44 8.42 15.10
C TYR A 121 7.79 7.79 15.44
N GLY A 122 7.82 6.88 16.42
CA GLY A 122 9.09 6.39 16.99
C GLY A 122 9.93 7.55 17.53
N ASP A 123 11.19 7.63 17.11
CA ASP A 123 12.11 8.72 17.48
C ASP A 123 12.03 9.93 16.51
N VAL A 124 11.22 9.84 15.45
CA VAL A 124 11.05 10.90 14.46
C VAL A 124 9.98 11.88 14.89
N SER A 125 10.36 13.13 15.17
CA SER A 125 9.41 14.22 15.45
C SER A 125 8.93 14.89 14.18
N PHE A 126 7.64 15.18 14.09
CA PHE A 126 7.03 15.90 12.97
C PHE A 126 6.98 17.41 13.24
N PRO A 127 7.04 18.25 12.18
CA PRO A 127 6.92 19.71 12.33
C PRO A 127 5.49 20.18 12.67
N GLN A 128 4.53 19.25 12.66
CA GLN A 128 3.12 19.50 12.95
C GLN A 128 2.50 18.33 13.70
N SER A 129 1.31 18.55 14.25
CA SER A 129 0.47 17.49 14.79
C SER A 129 -0.40 16.86 13.70
N TYR A 130 -0.62 15.56 13.81
CA TYR A 130 -1.62 14.81 13.05
C TYR A 130 -2.72 14.30 13.97
N THR A 131 -3.95 14.31 13.47
CA THR A 131 -5.04 13.53 14.05
C THR A 131 -4.99 12.13 13.44
N VAL A 132 -4.83 11.11 14.27
CA VAL A 132 -4.64 9.73 13.86
C VAL A 132 -5.87 8.94 14.26
N THR A 133 -6.57 8.42 13.26
CA THR A 133 -7.76 7.57 13.45
C THR A 133 -7.44 6.14 13.07
N ARG A 134 -7.64 5.20 13.99
CA ARG A 134 -7.45 3.78 13.72
C ARG A 134 -8.70 3.17 13.07
N TYR A 135 -8.47 2.40 12.02
CA TYR A 135 -9.47 1.64 11.28
C TYR A 135 -9.17 0.14 11.36
N GLN A 136 -10.19 -0.67 11.11
CA GLN A 136 -10.09 -2.11 10.91
C GLN A 136 -11.06 -2.55 9.79
N PRO A 137 -10.75 -3.61 9.03
CA PRO A 137 -11.70 -4.18 8.09
C PRO A 137 -12.95 -4.71 8.82
N ARG A 138 -14.11 -4.61 8.18
CA ARG A 138 -15.39 -5.12 8.69
C ARG A 138 -15.35 -6.63 8.87
N THR A 139 -14.64 -7.32 7.97
CA THR A 139 -14.36 -8.75 8.03
C THR A 139 -12.85 -8.91 8.22
N GLU A 140 -12.42 -9.33 9.41
CA GLU A 140 -10.99 -9.43 9.73
C GLU A 140 -10.37 -10.71 9.17
N SER A 141 -9.13 -10.59 8.67
CA SER A 141 -8.39 -11.72 8.08
C SER A 141 -6.88 -11.68 8.35
N SER A 142 -6.28 -10.49 8.27
CA SER A 142 -4.82 -10.31 8.24
C SER A 142 -4.27 -9.66 9.51
N PHE A 143 -5.14 -9.15 10.38
CA PHE A 143 -4.83 -8.55 11.67
C PHE A 143 -3.78 -7.42 11.59
N TYR A 144 -3.74 -6.71 10.46
CA TYR A 144 -2.94 -5.49 10.35
C TYR A 144 -3.54 -4.38 11.21
N ARG A 145 -2.71 -3.45 11.68
CA ARG A 145 -3.18 -2.20 12.27
C ARG A 145 -3.14 -1.12 11.21
N LEU A 146 -4.29 -0.51 10.94
CA LEU A 146 -4.43 0.54 9.93
C LEU A 146 -4.78 1.88 10.55
N GLU A 147 -4.08 2.91 10.13
CA GLU A 147 -4.22 4.27 10.65
C GLU A 147 -4.38 5.27 9.53
N TYR A 148 -5.34 6.17 9.70
CA TYR A 148 -5.53 7.33 8.86
C TYR A 148 -4.99 8.57 9.58
N TRP A 149 -3.99 9.20 8.99
CA TRP A 149 -3.29 10.36 9.53
C TRP A 149 -3.74 11.60 8.76
N VAL A 150 -4.28 12.59 9.47
CA VAL A 150 -4.76 13.84 8.90
C VAL A 150 -3.99 15.01 9.52
N GLY A 151 -3.25 15.73 8.68
CA GLY A 151 -2.47 16.90 9.05
C GLY A 151 -3.29 18.20 9.07
N ASN A 152 -2.60 19.33 9.16
CA ASN A 152 -3.26 20.63 9.31
C ASN A 152 -3.61 21.31 7.97
N SER A 153 -3.04 20.85 6.85
CA SER A 153 -3.24 21.43 5.52
C SER A 153 -4.14 20.55 4.64
N ASN A 154 -4.80 21.19 3.67
CA ASN A 154 -5.65 20.50 2.72
C ASN A 154 -4.84 19.49 1.89
N GLY A 155 -5.29 18.24 1.87
CA GLY A 155 -4.60 17.16 1.17
C GLY A 155 -3.28 16.78 1.84
N ASP A 156 -3.14 16.95 3.15
CA ASP A 156 -2.05 16.36 3.94
C ASP A 156 -2.60 15.19 4.76
N ASP A 157 -3.11 14.20 4.04
CA ASP A 157 -3.69 12.99 4.59
C ASP A 157 -3.04 11.74 4.00
N PHE A 158 -2.71 10.76 4.85
CA PHE A 158 -2.08 9.53 4.39
C PHE A 158 -2.51 8.36 5.25
N TRP A 159 -2.21 7.17 4.77
CA TRP A 159 -2.48 5.95 5.51
C TRP A 159 -1.17 5.29 5.91
N LEU A 160 -1.15 4.75 7.13
CA LEU A 160 -0.07 3.93 7.63
C LEU A 160 -0.64 2.55 8.00
N LEU A 161 -0.12 1.52 7.34
CA LEU A 161 -0.47 0.14 7.61
C LEU A 161 0.71 -0.56 8.29
N HIS A 162 0.45 -1.10 9.47
CA HIS A 162 1.34 -1.98 10.20
C HIS A 162 0.90 -3.42 9.94
N ASP A 163 1.68 -4.15 9.16
CA ASP A 163 1.42 -5.56 8.89
C ASP A 163 1.77 -6.41 10.13
N SER A 164 1.10 -7.55 10.26
CA SER A 164 1.27 -8.53 11.35
C SER A 164 2.69 -9.11 11.44
N ASN A 165 3.47 -9.02 10.35
CA ASN A 165 4.88 -9.41 10.28
C ASN A 165 5.85 -8.29 10.72
N GLY A 166 5.34 -7.11 11.10
CA GLY A 166 6.13 -5.95 11.52
C GLY A 166 6.58 -5.03 10.40
N ILE A 167 6.20 -5.28 9.14
CA ILE A 167 6.47 -4.36 8.03
C ILE A 167 5.54 -3.15 8.14
N LEU A 168 6.09 -1.97 7.92
CA LEU A 168 5.32 -0.74 7.79
C LEU A 168 5.12 -0.42 6.32
N HIS A 169 3.91 -0.03 5.95
CA HIS A 169 3.57 0.46 4.62
C HIS A 169 2.96 1.85 4.74
N LEU A 170 3.56 2.81 4.02
CA LEU A 170 3.08 4.18 3.94
C LEU A 170 2.39 4.39 2.59
N LEU A 171 1.15 4.86 2.62
CA LEU A 171 0.33 5.02 1.42
C LEU A 171 -0.08 6.47 1.21
N GLY A 172 0.24 7.00 0.03
CA GLY A 172 -0.12 8.34 -0.41
C GLY A 172 0.38 9.41 0.54
N LYS A 173 1.66 9.42 0.90
CA LYS A 173 2.24 10.50 1.71
C LYS A 173 2.45 11.76 0.86
N THR A 174 2.86 11.58 -0.39
CA THR A 174 3.00 12.67 -1.37
C THR A 174 1.86 12.66 -2.39
N ALA A 175 1.64 13.79 -3.06
CA ALA A 175 0.64 13.91 -4.12
C ALA A 175 0.92 12.99 -5.35
N ALA A 176 2.16 12.50 -5.50
CA ALA A 176 2.51 11.56 -6.57
C ALA A 176 1.86 10.19 -6.35
N ALA A 177 1.70 9.75 -5.10
CA ALA A 177 1.10 8.47 -4.74
C ALA A 177 -0.39 8.59 -4.36
N ARG A 178 -1.08 9.63 -4.85
CA ARG A 178 -2.52 9.84 -4.65
C ARG A 178 -3.25 10.03 -5.98
N LEU A 179 -4.46 9.49 -6.06
CA LEU A 179 -5.45 9.86 -7.06
C LEU A 179 -6.41 10.83 -6.39
N SER A 180 -6.30 12.11 -6.73
CA SER A 180 -7.13 13.18 -6.16
C SER A 180 -7.84 13.95 -7.27
N ASP A 181 -8.94 14.61 -6.91
CA ASP A 181 -9.61 15.56 -7.79
C ASP A 181 -8.61 16.64 -8.26
N PRO A 182 -8.42 16.79 -9.58
CA PRO A 182 -7.56 17.83 -10.16
C PRO A 182 -7.89 19.26 -9.70
N GLN A 183 -9.15 19.52 -9.39
CA GLN A 183 -9.63 20.84 -8.96
C GLN A 183 -9.59 21.01 -7.43
N ALA A 184 -9.39 19.92 -6.68
CA ALA A 184 -9.38 19.92 -5.22
C ALA A 184 -8.48 18.81 -4.67
N ALA A 185 -7.21 19.11 -4.40
CA ALA A 185 -6.24 18.11 -3.94
C ALA A 185 -6.61 17.41 -2.61
N SER A 186 -7.47 18.01 -1.78
CA SER A 186 -8.04 17.39 -0.57
C SER A 186 -9.08 16.32 -0.85
N HIS A 187 -9.62 16.26 -2.07
CA HIS A 187 -10.56 15.24 -2.50
C HIS A 187 -9.78 14.03 -3.05
N THR A 188 -9.06 13.34 -2.17
CA THR A 188 -8.31 12.13 -2.52
C THR A 188 -9.25 10.92 -2.60
N ALA A 189 -9.31 10.28 -3.76
CA ALA A 189 -10.09 9.07 -4.01
C ALA A 189 -9.32 7.79 -3.64
N GLN A 190 -8.00 7.77 -3.83
CA GLN A 190 -7.15 6.60 -3.55
C GLN A 190 -5.74 7.00 -3.12
N TRP A 191 -5.21 6.33 -2.10
CA TRP A 191 -3.84 6.42 -1.62
C TRP A 191 -3.09 5.14 -2.00
N LEU A 192 -2.04 5.26 -2.80
CA LEU A 192 -1.22 4.15 -3.28
C LEU A 192 -0.03 3.94 -2.34
N VAL A 193 0.42 2.70 -2.13
CA VAL A 193 1.67 2.45 -1.38
C VAL A 193 2.82 3.20 -2.01
N GLU A 194 3.56 3.93 -1.20
CA GLU A 194 4.66 4.80 -1.63
C GLU A 194 5.99 4.30 -1.07
N GLU A 195 5.96 3.78 0.16
CA GLU A 195 7.12 3.20 0.80
C GLU A 195 6.73 2.02 1.69
N SER A 196 7.64 1.06 1.83
CA SER A 196 7.52 -0.03 2.80
C SER A 196 8.87 -0.28 3.46
N VAL A 197 8.89 -0.53 4.77
CA VAL A 197 10.11 -0.82 5.53
C VAL A 197 9.93 -2.02 6.46
N THR A 198 10.93 -2.91 6.48
CA THR A 198 10.97 -4.06 7.39
C THR A 198 11.56 -3.68 8.75
N PRO A 199 11.36 -4.49 9.81
CA PRO A 199 12.06 -4.29 11.08
C PRO A 199 13.60 -4.32 10.98
N ALA A 200 14.15 -4.91 9.91
CA ALA A 200 15.59 -4.94 9.65
C ALA A 200 16.10 -3.68 8.93
N GLY A 201 15.20 -2.76 8.57
CA GLY A 201 15.50 -1.53 7.85
C GLY A 201 15.77 -1.74 6.36
N GLU A 202 15.13 -2.74 5.75
CA GLU A 202 15.10 -2.92 4.31
C GLU A 202 13.87 -2.22 3.73
N HIS A 203 14.04 -1.49 2.62
CA HIS A 203 13.01 -0.62 2.04
C HIS A 203 12.61 -1.04 0.64
N ILE A 204 11.35 -0.76 0.33
CA ILE A 204 10.82 -0.71 -1.04
C ILE A 204 10.16 0.66 -1.24
N TYR A 205 10.54 1.37 -2.29
CA TYR A 205 9.97 2.67 -2.67
C TYR A 205 9.26 2.56 -4.03
N TYR A 206 8.04 3.06 -4.10
CA TYR A 206 7.17 3.01 -5.27
C TYR A 206 7.01 4.42 -5.86
N SER A 207 7.49 4.60 -7.08
CA SER A 207 7.34 5.85 -7.83
C SER A 207 6.18 5.75 -8.81
N TYR A 208 5.39 6.82 -8.89
CA TYR A 208 4.26 6.93 -9.79
C TYR A 208 4.45 8.10 -10.75
N LEU A 209 3.94 7.96 -11.96
CA LEU A 209 3.79 9.05 -12.92
C LEU A 209 2.32 9.49 -12.95
N ALA A 210 2.11 10.80 -12.96
CA ALA A 210 0.80 11.36 -13.27
C ALA A 210 0.52 11.17 -14.77
N GLU A 211 -0.74 10.90 -15.08
CA GLU A 211 -1.23 10.96 -16.45
C GLU A 211 -1.05 12.36 -17.03
N ASN A 212 -0.76 12.43 -18.34
CA ASN A 212 -0.46 13.68 -19.02
C ASN A 212 -1.12 13.76 -20.41
N GLY A 213 -0.76 14.78 -21.19
CA GLY A 213 -1.29 15.00 -22.54
C GLY A 213 -0.36 14.51 -23.65
N ASP A 214 0.71 13.79 -23.32
CA ASP A 214 1.72 13.40 -24.31
C ASP A 214 1.12 12.40 -25.30
N ASN A 215 1.34 12.64 -26.59
CA ASN A 215 0.80 11.83 -27.69
C ASN A 215 -0.74 11.73 -27.73
N VAL A 216 -1.46 12.70 -27.15
CA VAL A 216 -2.92 12.80 -27.22
C VAL A 216 -3.34 13.85 -28.25
N ASP A 217 -4.30 13.52 -29.12
CA ASP A 217 -4.95 14.52 -29.98
C ASP A 217 -5.93 15.39 -29.17
N LEU A 218 -5.42 16.52 -28.70
CA LEU A 218 -6.18 17.49 -27.90
C LEU A 218 -7.14 18.35 -28.74
N ASN A 219 -7.22 18.13 -30.05
CA ASN A 219 -8.23 18.78 -30.90
C ASN A 219 -9.44 17.88 -31.18
N GLY A 220 -9.37 16.60 -30.77
CA GLY A 220 -10.44 15.62 -30.95
C GLY A 220 -11.31 15.44 -29.70
N ASN A 221 -11.81 14.21 -29.51
CA ASN A 221 -12.68 13.84 -28.38
C ASN A 221 -12.03 14.05 -27.00
N GLU A 222 -10.70 14.16 -26.97
CA GLU A 222 -9.91 14.34 -25.77
C GLU A 222 -9.79 15.84 -25.38
N ALA A 223 -10.20 16.81 -26.21
CA ALA A 223 -9.99 18.24 -25.95
C ALA A 223 -10.50 18.73 -24.57
N GLY A 224 -11.63 18.21 -24.09
CA GLY A 224 -12.30 18.68 -22.86
C GLY A 224 -12.15 17.78 -21.63
N ARG A 225 -11.45 16.64 -21.74
CA ARG A 225 -11.34 15.68 -20.62
C ARG A 225 -10.18 16.05 -19.70
N ASP A 226 -10.42 16.10 -18.39
CA ASP A 226 -9.36 16.17 -17.40
C ASP A 226 -8.65 14.81 -17.29
N ARG A 227 -7.32 14.86 -17.24
CA ARG A 227 -6.43 13.70 -17.27
C ARG A 227 -5.53 13.62 -16.05
N SER A 228 -5.46 14.65 -15.22
CA SER A 228 -4.38 14.80 -14.25
C SER A 228 -4.55 13.98 -12.95
N ALA A 229 -5.71 13.33 -12.77
CA ALA A 229 -6.02 12.54 -11.57
C ALA A 229 -5.30 11.18 -11.54
N MET A 230 -5.15 10.52 -12.70
CA MET A 230 -4.67 9.15 -12.76
C MET A 230 -3.18 9.04 -12.42
N ARG A 231 -2.78 7.89 -11.86
CA ARG A 231 -1.40 7.56 -11.54
C ARG A 231 -1.02 6.19 -12.11
N TYR A 232 0.22 6.08 -12.56
CA TYR A 232 0.77 4.85 -13.11
C TYR A 232 2.06 4.49 -12.38
N LEU A 233 2.17 3.25 -11.89
CA LEU A 233 3.42 2.76 -11.31
C LEU A 233 4.51 2.82 -12.39
N SER A 234 5.58 3.56 -12.12
CA SER A 234 6.66 3.81 -13.09
C SER A 234 7.96 3.14 -12.71
N LYS A 235 8.26 3.05 -11.42
CA LYS A 235 9.51 2.48 -10.91
C LYS A 235 9.29 1.95 -9.50
N VAL A 236 9.91 0.81 -9.21
CA VAL A 236 10.04 0.29 -7.85
C VAL A 236 11.52 0.13 -7.53
N GLN A 237 11.94 0.71 -6.42
CA GLN A 237 13.32 0.68 -5.95
C GLN A 237 13.37 -0.11 -4.65
N TYR A 238 14.29 -1.05 -4.54
CA TYR A 238 14.46 -1.90 -3.36
C TYR A 238 15.95 -2.23 -3.22
N GLY A 239 16.34 -2.90 -2.12
CA GLY A 239 17.74 -3.24 -1.86
C GLY A 239 18.58 -2.04 -1.45
N ASN A 240 18.04 -1.18 -0.56
CA ASN A 240 18.77 -0.03 0.00
C ASN A 240 20.13 -0.44 0.58
N ALA A 241 21.16 0.37 0.32
CA ALA A 241 22.54 0.02 0.67
C ALA A 241 22.79 0.04 2.19
N PRO A 242 22.57 1.17 2.90
CA PRO A 242 22.51 1.16 4.35
C PRO A 242 21.09 0.83 4.85
N PRO A 243 20.94 -0.02 5.88
CA PRO A 243 19.66 -0.20 6.53
C PRO A 243 19.22 1.12 7.22
N ALA A 244 17.93 1.42 7.18
CA ALA A 244 17.33 2.56 7.89
C ALA A 244 16.07 2.07 8.61
N ALA A 245 15.92 2.40 9.90
CA ALA A 245 14.78 1.89 10.68
C ALA A 245 13.47 2.64 10.35
N ASP A 246 13.58 3.94 10.11
CA ASP A 246 12.45 4.82 9.84
C ASP A 246 12.18 4.93 8.34
N LEU A 247 10.90 5.08 7.97
CA LEU A 247 10.49 5.43 6.61
C LEU A 247 11.21 6.70 6.15
N TYR A 248 11.82 6.66 4.96
CA TYR A 248 12.49 7.83 4.38
C TYR A 248 11.52 9.01 4.25
N LEU A 249 10.26 8.72 3.91
CA LEU A 249 9.18 9.69 3.74
C LEU A 249 8.72 10.41 5.04
N TRP A 250 9.22 10.02 6.22
CA TRP A 250 9.02 10.80 7.43
C TRP A 250 9.79 12.12 7.46
N THR A 251 10.88 12.20 6.69
CA THR A 251 11.79 13.36 6.70
C THR A 251 11.87 14.09 5.36
N SER A 252 11.37 13.50 4.27
CA SER A 252 11.24 14.19 2.99
C SER A 252 9.93 14.98 2.92
N ALA A 253 10.05 16.29 2.73
CA ALA A 253 8.93 17.23 2.56
C ALA A 253 8.21 17.03 1.22
#